data_AF-A0A1Q6L4Q7-F1
#
_entry.id   AF-A0A1Q6L4Q7-F1
#
_cell.length_a   1.000
_cell.length_b   1.000
_cell.length_c   1.000
_cell.angle_alpha   90.00
_cell.angle_beta   90.00
_cell.angle_gamma   90.00
#
_symmetry.space_group_name_H-M   'P 1'
#
loop_
_entity.id
_entity.type
_entity.pdbx_description
1 polymer ?
#
loop_
_entity_poly.entity_id
_entity_poly.type
_entity_poly.pdbx_seq_one_letter_code
_entity_poly.pdbx_strand_id
1 'polypeptide(L)'
;MSHFSVSVFTDENTTVEDLLESFDENLEVEKYVRTTKKELIQEGKERIRYLKKIYKMYKKDKRKYRREHFNNIQHLKFIKTVPSMAKWNDEKIYKYEIRFYKEDEITEDGGIYSTYNPKSKWDWYEIGRKMV
;
A
#
# COMPACT_ATOMS: atom_id res chain seq x y z
N MET A 1 -4.61 -1.44 10.48
CA MET A 1 -5.68 -0.45 10.67
C MET A 1 -5.83 -0.22 12.15
N SER A 2 -5.64 1.02 12.57
CA SER A 2 -5.94 1.45 13.94
C SER A 2 -7.43 1.80 14.00
N HIS A 3 -8.10 1.44 15.08
CA HIS A 3 -9.50 1.81 15.31
C HIS A 3 -9.53 2.87 16.41
N PHE A 4 -10.34 3.91 16.21
CA PHE A 4 -10.49 5.00 17.14
C PHE A 4 -11.96 5.18 17.48
N SER A 5 -12.26 5.49 18.74
CA SER A 5 -13.59 5.94 19.15
C SER A 5 -13.54 7.45 19.34
N VAL A 6 -14.47 8.16 18.73
CA VAL A 6 -14.57 9.63 18.78
C VAL A 6 -15.98 10.03 19.14
N SER A 7 -16.13 11.12 19.89
CA SER A 7 -17.42 11.77 20.13
C SER A 7 -17.61 12.87 19.09
N VAL A 8 -18.70 12.81 18.33
CA VAL A 8 -19.05 13.80 17.31
C VAL A 8 -20.26 14.58 17.82
N PHE A 9 -20.17 15.91 17.75
CA PHE A 9 -21.24 16.83 18.12
C PHE A 9 -21.70 17.55 16.86
N THR A 10 -23.00 17.49 16.58
CA THR A 10 -23.65 18.17 15.46
C THR A 10 -24.67 19.17 15.98
N ASP A 11 -24.97 20.21 15.21
CA ASP A 11 -26.11 21.09 15.43
C ASP A 11 -27.25 20.77 14.47
N GLU A 12 -28.30 21.59 14.46
CA GLU A 12 -29.46 21.43 13.57
C GLU A 12 -29.16 21.72 12.09
N ASN A 13 -28.00 22.28 11.77
CA ASN A 13 -27.61 22.67 10.41
C ASN A 13 -26.50 21.80 9.82
N THR A 14 -25.92 20.88 10.59
CA THR A 14 -24.74 20.09 10.19
C THR A 14 -24.97 18.62 10.49
N THR A 15 -24.84 17.77 9.49
CA THR A 15 -24.92 16.31 9.66
C THR A 15 -23.52 15.70 9.89
N VAL A 16 -23.47 14.43 10.32
CA VAL A 16 -22.20 13.72 10.44
C VAL A 16 -21.58 13.52 9.06
N GLU A 17 -22.43 13.31 8.04
CA GLU A 17 -22.05 13.19 6.64
C GLU A 17 -21.38 14.48 6.14
N ASP A 18 -21.92 15.66 6.46
CA ASP A 18 -21.31 16.95 6.09
C ASP A 18 -19.91 17.12 6.71
N LEU A 19 -19.73 16.70 7.98
CA LEU A 19 -18.43 16.74 8.64
C LEU A 19 -17.42 15.78 8.02
N LEU A 20 -17.90 14.69 7.43
CA LEU A 20 -17.07 13.61 6.91
C LEU A 20 -16.80 13.70 5.40
N GLU A 21 -17.51 14.56 4.68
CA GLU A 21 -17.40 14.75 3.22
C GLU A 21 -15.94 14.88 2.75
N SER A 22 -15.12 15.66 3.46
CA SER A 22 -13.72 15.87 3.09
C SER A 22 -12.81 14.64 3.22
N PHE A 23 -13.30 13.57 3.85
CA PHE A 23 -12.61 12.30 4.04
C PHE A 23 -13.13 11.21 3.08
N ASP A 24 -14.08 11.48 2.19
CA ASP A 24 -14.52 10.48 1.20
C ASP A 24 -13.34 10.03 0.32
N GLU A 25 -13.15 8.73 0.16
CA GLU A 25 -12.14 8.16 -0.73
C GLU A 25 -12.44 8.39 -2.21
N ASN A 26 -13.72 8.60 -2.54
CA ASN A 26 -14.17 8.88 -3.90
C ASN A 26 -13.99 10.36 -4.27
N LEU A 27 -13.60 11.21 -3.32
CA LEU A 27 -13.26 12.60 -3.58
C LEU A 27 -11.93 12.66 -4.35
N GLU A 28 -12.00 12.83 -5.66
CA GLU A 28 -10.80 13.04 -6.46
C GLU A 28 -10.22 14.44 -6.14
N VAL A 29 -8.96 14.46 -5.72
CA VAL A 29 -8.25 15.70 -5.39
C VAL A 29 -7.31 16.11 -6.51
N GLU A 30 -6.88 17.37 -6.49
CA GLU A 30 -5.86 17.86 -7.42
C GLU A 30 -4.62 16.94 -7.40
N LYS A 31 -4.16 16.57 -8.60
CA LYS A 31 -3.05 15.66 -8.80
C LYS A 31 -1.81 16.15 -8.05
N TYR A 32 -1.24 15.30 -7.20
CA TYR A 32 -0.05 15.61 -6.41
C TYR A 32 0.99 14.50 -6.50
N VAL A 33 2.25 14.83 -6.18
CA VAL A 33 3.33 13.84 -6.08
C VAL A 33 3.15 13.05 -4.78
N ARG A 34 2.71 11.80 -4.88
CA ARG A 34 2.47 10.92 -3.73
C ARG A 34 3.75 10.31 -3.20
N THR A 35 4.67 9.95 -4.10
CA THR A 35 5.91 9.26 -3.74
C THR A 35 7.00 9.65 -4.71
N THR A 36 8.17 10.02 -4.18
CA THR A 36 9.34 10.37 -4.98
C THR A 36 10.05 9.12 -5.51
N LYS A 37 10.85 9.27 -6.58
CA LYS A 37 11.69 8.18 -7.10
C LYS A 37 12.57 7.53 -6.03
N LYS A 38 13.15 8.36 -5.15
CA LYS A 38 14.03 7.91 -4.07
C LYS A 38 13.27 7.04 -3.06
N GLU A 39 12.05 7.44 -2.71
CA GLU A 39 11.18 6.67 -1.82
C GLU A 39 10.77 5.33 -2.45
N LEU A 40 10.37 5.31 -3.72
CA LEU A 40 10.05 4.05 -4.43
C LEU A 40 11.21 3.05 -4.37
N ILE A 41 12.43 3.52 -4.66
CA ILE A 41 13.63 2.67 -4.61
C ILE A 41 13.86 2.16 -3.19
N GLN A 42 13.66 3.01 -2.18
CA GLN A 42 13.83 2.64 -0.78
C GLN A 42 12.79 1.60 -0.34
N GLU A 43 11.52 1.80 -0.66
CA GLU A 43 10.43 0.86 -0.42
C GLU A 43 10.71 -0.49 -1.11
N GLY A 44 11.21 -0.45 -2.35
CA GLY A 44 11.62 -1.64 -3.09
C GLY A 44 12.76 -2.41 -2.42
N LYS A 45 13.79 -1.70 -1.91
CA LYS A 45 14.88 -2.30 -1.13
C LYS A 45 14.35 -2.97 0.15
N GLU A 46 13.41 -2.34 0.84
CA GLU A 46 12.79 -2.88 2.05
C GLU A 46 11.94 -4.11 1.77
N ARG A 47 11.15 -4.08 0.68
CA ARG A 47 10.39 -5.24 0.21
C ARG A 47 11.31 -6.41 -0.12
N ILE A 48 12.41 -6.18 -0.84
CA ILE A 48 13.39 -7.24 -1.15
C ILE A 48 14.03 -7.77 0.14
N ARG A 49 14.33 -6.91 1.13
CA ARG A 49 14.85 -7.31 2.44
C ARG A 49 13.86 -8.23 3.18
N TYR A 50 12.58 -7.91 3.15
CA TYR A 50 11.52 -8.76 3.72
C TYR A 50 11.42 -10.10 2.98
N LEU A 51 11.42 -10.09 1.64
CA LEU A 51 11.38 -11.30 0.81
C LEU A 51 12.57 -12.22 1.08
N LYS A 52 13.77 -11.68 1.33
CA LYS A 52 14.95 -12.47 1.73
C LYS A 52 14.72 -13.24 3.03
N LYS A 53 13.98 -12.66 4.00
CA LYS A 53 13.62 -13.35 5.25
C LYS A 53 12.69 -14.54 4.96
N ILE A 54 11.67 -14.33 4.13
CA ILE A 54 10.75 -15.40 3.70
C ILE A 54 11.52 -16.49 2.95
N TYR A 55 12.42 -16.12 2.04
CA TYR A 55 13.24 -17.08 1.30
C TYR A 55 14.13 -17.91 2.21
N LYS A 56 14.65 -17.34 3.30
CA LYS A 56 15.41 -18.08 4.32
C LYS A 56 14.55 -19.17 4.99
N MET A 57 13.28 -18.89 5.27
CA MET A 57 12.32 -19.88 5.80
C MET A 57 12.07 -20.99 4.77
N TYR A 58 11.81 -20.63 3.51
CA TYR A 58 11.67 -21.58 2.41
C TYR A 58 12.90 -22.49 2.27
N LYS A 59 14.11 -21.93 2.36
CA LYS A 59 15.37 -22.68 2.22
C LYS A 59 15.62 -23.61 3.41
N LYS A 60 15.21 -23.23 4.63
CA LYS A 60 15.40 -24.01 5.86
C LYS A 60 14.69 -25.38 5.78
N ASP A 61 13.43 -25.40 5.32
CA ASP A 61 12.70 -26.64 5.06
C ASP A 61 11.75 -26.48 3.87
N LYS A 62 12.25 -26.84 2.69
CA LYS A 62 11.49 -26.74 1.44
C LYS A 62 10.27 -27.65 1.41
N ARG A 63 10.29 -28.80 2.09
CA ARG A 63 9.19 -29.78 2.06
C ARG A 63 8.03 -29.30 2.93
N LYS A 64 8.32 -28.82 4.13
CA LYS A 64 7.31 -28.21 5.01
C LYS A 64 6.72 -26.96 4.37
N TYR A 65 7.54 -26.03 3.90
CA TYR A 65 7.08 -24.78 3.29
C TYR A 65 6.17 -25.01 2.07
N ARG A 66 6.50 -25.98 1.20
CA ARG A 66 5.65 -26.34 0.06
C ARG A 66 4.30 -26.92 0.47
N ARG A 67 4.26 -27.69 1.56
CA ARG A 67 3.01 -28.24 2.11
C ARG A 67 2.14 -27.14 2.71
N GLU A 68 2.72 -26.19 3.43
CA GLU A 68 1.99 -25.05 4.02
C GLU A 68 1.41 -24.11 2.96
N HIS A 69 2.07 -23.99 1.81
CA HIS A 69 1.65 -23.11 0.72
C HIS A 69 1.20 -23.84 -0.54
N PHE A 70 0.74 -25.10 -0.42
CA PHE A 70 0.43 -25.96 -1.58
C PHE A 70 -0.66 -25.38 -2.49
N ASN A 71 -1.65 -24.68 -1.91
CA ASN A 71 -2.72 -24.01 -2.64
C ASN A 71 -2.30 -22.70 -3.31
N ASN A 72 -1.09 -22.19 -3.02
CA ASN A 72 -0.59 -20.94 -3.59
C ASN A 72 0.60 -21.20 -4.54
N ILE A 73 0.30 -21.78 -5.70
CA ILE A 73 1.29 -22.12 -6.72
C ILE A 73 2.06 -20.88 -7.19
N GLN A 74 1.38 -19.74 -7.30
CA GLN A 74 2.02 -18.48 -7.73
C GLN A 74 3.08 -18.03 -6.74
N HIS A 75 2.79 -18.08 -5.43
CA HIS A 75 3.77 -17.82 -4.38
C HIS A 75 4.96 -18.79 -4.45
N LEU A 76 4.71 -20.08 -4.63
CA LEU A 76 5.78 -21.08 -4.75
C LEU A 76 6.67 -20.89 -6.00
N LYS A 77 6.14 -20.30 -7.07
CA LYS A 77 6.93 -19.87 -8.24
C LYS A 77 7.70 -18.59 -7.91
N PHE A 78 7.03 -17.60 -7.32
CA PHE A 78 7.59 -16.31 -6.98
C PHE A 78 8.75 -16.40 -5.98
N ILE A 79 8.63 -17.19 -4.92
CA ILE A 79 9.68 -17.29 -3.89
C ILE A 79 11.03 -17.76 -4.46
N LYS A 80 11.03 -18.49 -5.58
CA LYS A 80 12.23 -18.95 -6.27
C LYS A 80 12.97 -17.81 -7.00
N THR A 81 12.31 -16.70 -7.31
CA THR A 81 12.93 -15.55 -8.00
C THR A 81 13.67 -14.63 -7.02
N VAL A 82 13.36 -14.69 -5.73
CA VAL A 82 13.91 -13.81 -4.68
C VAL A 82 15.46 -13.75 -4.66
N PRO A 83 16.22 -14.85 -4.85
CA PRO A 83 17.68 -14.76 -4.94
C PRO A 83 18.20 -13.89 -6.09
N SER A 84 17.47 -13.85 -7.22
CA SER A 84 17.78 -12.95 -8.33
C SER A 84 17.41 -11.50 -7.99
N MET A 85 16.24 -11.29 -7.37
CA MET A 85 15.80 -9.96 -6.91
C MET A 85 16.78 -9.35 -5.90
N ALA A 86 17.36 -10.17 -5.03
CA ALA A 86 18.33 -9.73 -4.04
C ALA A 86 19.63 -9.14 -4.62
N LYS A 87 19.86 -9.28 -5.93
CA LYS A 87 21.02 -8.74 -6.66
C LYS A 87 20.67 -7.52 -7.52
N TRP A 88 19.43 -7.05 -7.49
CA TRP A 88 19.03 -5.90 -8.30
C TRP A 88 19.70 -4.62 -7.81
N ASN A 89 20.11 -3.79 -8.76
CA ASN A 89 20.53 -2.42 -8.52
C ASN A 89 19.31 -1.49 -8.45
N ASP A 90 19.54 -0.24 -8.05
CA ASP A 90 18.49 0.76 -7.87
C ASP A 90 17.67 0.99 -9.14
N GLU A 91 18.30 0.97 -10.33
CA GLU A 91 17.58 1.12 -11.60
C GLU A 91 16.61 -0.03 -11.86
N LYS A 92 17.02 -1.27 -11.60
CA LYS A 92 16.15 -2.44 -11.78
C LYS A 92 15.05 -2.52 -10.73
N ILE A 93 15.34 -2.09 -9.50
CA ILE A 93 14.31 -1.92 -8.46
C ILE A 93 13.30 -0.89 -8.93
N TYR A 94 13.75 0.28 -9.35
CA TYR A 94 12.89 1.36 -9.85
C TYR A 94 11.99 0.89 -10.99
N LYS A 95 12.57 0.30 -12.06
CA LYS A 95 11.80 -0.26 -13.19
C LYS A 95 10.76 -1.28 -12.75
N TYR A 96 11.07 -2.08 -11.72
CA TYR A 96 10.11 -3.01 -11.16
C TYR A 96 9.01 -2.27 -10.39
N GLU A 97 9.30 -1.27 -9.56
CA GLU A 97 8.28 -0.50 -8.83
C GLU A 97 7.28 0.18 -9.76
N ILE A 98 7.76 0.82 -10.84
CA ILE A 98 6.90 1.59 -11.74
C ILE A 98 6.10 0.73 -12.72
N ARG A 99 6.33 -0.60 -12.76
CA ARG A 99 5.73 -1.49 -13.79
C ARG A 99 4.21 -1.57 -13.78
N PHE A 100 3.57 -1.08 -12.71
CA PHE A 100 2.12 -1.08 -12.53
C PHE A 100 1.48 0.28 -12.80
N TYR A 101 2.29 1.28 -13.13
CA TYR A 101 1.86 2.64 -13.38
C TYR A 101 1.96 2.94 -14.87
N LYS A 102 1.02 3.73 -15.37
CA LYS A 102 1.06 4.29 -16.72
C LYS A 102 2.06 5.44 -16.78
N GLU A 103 2.48 5.79 -17.99
CA GLU A 103 3.45 6.87 -18.19
C GLU A 103 2.96 8.23 -17.65
N ASP A 104 1.67 8.52 -17.76
CA ASP A 104 1.04 9.75 -17.26
C ASP A 104 0.86 9.79 -15.73
N GLU A 105 1.03 8.64 -15.05
CA GLU A 105 1.05 8.51 -13.59
C GLU A 105 2.47 8.67 -13.02
N ILE A 106 3.49 8.71 -13.87
CA ILE A 106 4.90 8.86 -13.48
C ILE A 106 5.30 10.32 -13.68
N THR A 107 5.93 10.91 -12.66
CA THR A 107 6.41 12.29 -12.72
C THR A 107 7.67 12.39 -13.58
N GLU A 108 8.02 13.59 -14.05
CA GLU A 108 9.23 13.80 -14.86
C GLU A 108 10.52 13.38 -14.14
N ASP A 109 10.57 13.53 -12.81
CA ASP A 109 11.68 13.10 -11.95
C ASP A 109 11.62 11.60 -11.56
N GLY A 110 10.57 10.89 -11.99
CA GLY A 110 10.37 9.45 -11.78
C GLY A 110 9.74 9.06 -10.44
N GLY A 111 9.02 9.97 -9.80
CA GLY A 111 8.05 9.68 -8.76
C GLY A 111 6.70 9.21 -9.34
N ILE A 112 5.71 9.10 -8.46
CA ILE A 112 4.34 8.69 -8.79
C ILE A 112 3.37 9.80 -8.39
N TYR A 113 2.52 10.19 -9.34
CA TYR A 113 1.38 11.04 -9.07
C TYR A 113 0.22 10.26 -8.43
N SER A 114 -0.66 10.97 -7.74
CA SER A 114 -1.93 10.43 -7.26
C SER A 114 -3.00 11.51 -7.28
N THR A 115 -4.24 11.07 -7.48
CA THR A 115 -5.45 11.88 -7.29
C THR A 115 -6.29 11.36 -6.11
N TYR A 116 -5.76 10.40 -5.35
CA TYR A 116 -6.43 9.80 -4.19
C TYR A 116 -6.43 10.77 -3.01
N ASN A 117 -7.58 10.94 -2.37
CA ASN A 117 -7.75 11.85 -1.25
C ASN A 117 -6.81 11.48 -0.09
N PRO A 118 -5.80 12.29 0.26
CA PRO A 118 -4.89 11.99 1.36
C PRO A 118 -5.57 11.97 2.74
N LYS A 119 -6.79 12.53 2.84
CA LYS A 119 -7.59 12.51 4.05
C LYS A 119 -8.40 11.22 4.20
N SER A 120 -8.57 10.41 3.15
CA SER A 120 -9.50 9.27 3.16
C SER A 120 -9.16 8.12 4.10
N LYS A 121 -8.06 8.21 4.85
CA LYS A 121 -7.81 7.29 5.98
C LYS A 121 -8.95 7.25 7.02
N TRP A 122 -9.92 8.15 6.94
CA TRP A 122 -11.12 8.25 7.78
C TRP A 122 -12.43 8.10 6.98
N ASP A 123 -12.39 7.59 5.75
CA ASP A 123 -13.56 7.43 4.86
C ASP A 123 -14.65 6.50 5.43
N TRP A 124 -14.29 5.63 6.36
CA TRP A 124 -15.17 4.61 6.92
C TRP A 124 -15.43 4.83 8.41
N TYR A 125 -16.71 4.81 8.76
CA TYR A 125 -17.17 4.93 10.15
C TYR A 125 -18.44 4.10 10.37
N GLU A 126 -18.72 3.81 11.64
CA GLU A 126 -19.98 3.26 12.09
C GLU A 126 -20.52 4.13 13.23
N ILE A 127 -21.80 4.51 13.17
CA ILE A 127 -22.43 5.27 14.23
C ILE A 127 -22.74 4.32 15.39
N GLY A 128 -22.04 4.53 16.51
CA GLY A 128 -22.34 3.85 17.77
C GLY A 128 -23.61 4.35 18.45
N ARG A 129 -23.72 4.09 19.75
CA ARG A 129 -24.90 4.46 20.54
C ARG A 129 -25.08 5.99 20.58
N LYS A 130 -26.23 6.48 20.09
CA LYS A 130 -26.63 7.88 20.30
C LYS A 130 -26.93 8.08 21.77
N MET A 131 -26.22 9.02 22.41
CA MET A 131 -26.58 9.48 23.75
C MET A 131 -27.68 10.53 23.61
N VAL A 132 -28.83 10.26 24.22
CA VAL A 132 -30.02 11.11 24.25
C VAL A 132 -30.11 11.76 25.62
#